data_AF-A0A7V9TVZ3-F1
#
_entry.id   AF-A0A7V9TVZ3-F1
#
_cell.length_a   1.000
_cell.length_b   1.000
_cell.length_c   1.000
_cell.angle_alpha   90.00
_cell.angle_beta   90.00
_cell.angle_gamma   90.00
#
_symmetry.space_group_name_H-M   'P 1'
#
loop_
_entity.id
_entity.type
_entity.pdbx_description
1 polymer ?
#
loop_
_entity_poly.entity_id
_entity_poly.type
_entity_poly.pdbx_seq_one_letter_code
_entity_poly.pdbx_strand_id
1 'polypeptide(L)'
;MLKSLPIQLRKTLLAFGVAIVLSSGLVIVGRSQGNAEQRTQGTAVQLLNEGSAYQTADDTNDRPAIAYRLVIQKYPKSLQAEQAQYFLGTYYEKKFFLLEGQSKLEDWSSFNEAEKALYGYVGKYKSTGTKSYLADSYYTLAIIALRRGYLDAAEKLLTQMSDSARQDNKVYLSKVAPRRSDEVIKKYCDTKSLAAATLNALNNSSSFDGAINNLTGWIRTNCR
;
A
#
# COMPACT_ATOMS: atom_id res chain seq x y z
N MET A 1 37.33 6.65 -69.27
CA MET A 1 36.39 5.99 -70.20
C MET A 1 34.98 6.37 -69.80
N LEU A 2 34.31 7.15 -70.66
CA LEU A 2 32.90 7.51 -70.60
C LEU A 2 32.00 6.31 -70.93
N LYS A 3 30.83 6.21 -70.28
CA LYS A 3 29.52 5.74 -70.78
C LYS A 3 28.50 5.88 -69.63
N SER A 4 27.77 6.99 -69.53
CA SER A 4 26.47 7.30 -70.17
C SER A 4 25.25 6.68 -69.47
N LEU A 5 24.48 7.54 -68.77
CA LEU A 5 23.03 7.43 -68.49
C LEU A 5 22.22 7.44 -69.80
N PRO A 6 20.98 6.88 -69.88
CA PRO A 6 19.79 7.71 -69.62
C PRO A 6 18.54 7.01 -69.01
N ILE A 7 17.73 7.66 -68.14
CA ILE A 7 16.58 8.61 -68.30
C ILE A 7 15.20 7.94 -68.62
N GLN A 8 14.18 8.38 -67.85
CA GLN A 8 12.71 8.49 -68.12
C GLN A 8 11.81 7.26 -67.80
N LEU A 9 10.53 7.34 -67.39
CA LEU A 9 9.62 8.37 -66.83
C LEU A 9 8.20 7.71 -66.79
N ARG A 10 7.39 7.97 -65.75
CA ARG A 10 5.94 8.35 -65.77
C ARG A 10 5.33 8.08 -64.38
N LYS A 11 5.05 9.12 -63.58
CA LYS A 11 3.83 9.97 -63.56
C LYS A 11 2.59 9.23 -63.06
N THR A 12 2.08 9.58 -61.88
CA THR A 12 0.73 10.16 -61.75
C THR A 12 0.63 11.03 -60.48
N LEU A 13 0.17 12.26 -60.67
CA LEU A 13 -0.22 13.27 -59.67
C LEU A 13 -1.66 13.03 -59.21
N LEU A 14 -2.00 13.45 -57.99
CA LEU A 14 -3.21 14.21 -57.60
C LEU A 14 -3.03 14.59 -56.11
N ALA A 15 -2.67 15.83 -55.72
CA ALA A 15 -3.37 17.12 -55.82
C ALA A 15 -4.29 17.42 -54.61
N PHE A 16 -3.84 18.43 -53.85
CA PHE A 16 -4.56 19.52 -53.18
C PHE A 16 -5.55 19.27 -52.03
N GLY A 17 -5.33 20.04 -50.96
CA GLY A 17 -6.32 20.31 -49.91
C GLY A 17 -5.76 21.12 -48.74
N VAL A 18 -5.32 22.36 -48.99
CA VAL A 18 -5.09 23.36 -47.92
C VAL A 18 -6.45 23.85 -47.44
N ALA A 19 -6.71 23.74 -46.14
CA ALA A 19 -7.79 24.46 -45.48
C ALA A 19 -7.19 25.39 -44.42
N ILE A 20 -7.07 26.66 -44.79
CA ILE A 20 -6.93 27.78 -43.85
C ILE A 20 -8.33 28.04 -43.31
N VAL A 21 -8.53 27.84 -42.01
CA VAL A 21 -9.68 28.39 -41.28
C VAL A 21 -9.16 29.49 -40.36
N LEU A 22 -9.33 30.72 -40.82
CA LEU A 22 -9.33 31.91 -39.97
C LEU A 22 -10.72 32.00 -39.33
N SER A 23 -10.80 31.75 -38.03
CA SER A 23 -11.95 32.15 -37.22
C SER A 23 -11.44 32.89 -35.98
N SER A 24 -11.55 34.21 -36.07
CA SER A 24 -11.43 35.15 -34.95
C SER A 24 -12.56 34.94 -33.95
N GLY A 25 -12.24 35.06 -32.65
CA GLY A 25 -13.23 35.33 -31.60
C GLY A 25 -13.55 34.16 -30.68
N LEU A 26 -12.81 34.04 -29.59
CA LEU A 26 -13.24 34.39 -28.23
C LEU A 26 -12.14 33.89 -27.29
N VAL A 27 -11.39 34.82 -26.67
CA VAL A 27 -10.61 34.48 -25.48
C VAL A 27 -11.61 34.29 -24.35
N ILE A 28 -12.17 33.09 -24.23
CA ILE A 28 -12.73 32.65 -22.97
C ILE A 28 -11.50 32.41 -22.09
N VAL A 29 -11.22 33.35 -21.19
CA VAL A 29 -10.39 33.11 -20.01
C VAL A 29 -11.16 32.11 -19.15
N GLY A 30 -11.10 30.84 -19.56
CA GLY A 30 -11.53 29.71 -18.75
C GLY A 30 -10.56 29.59 -17.61
N ARG A 31 -10.99 30.00 -16.41
CA ARG A 31 -10.29 29.76 -15.15
C ARG A 31 -9.67 28.37 -15.15
N SER A 32 -8.35 28.31 -15.04
CA SER A 32 -7.53 27.10 -14.91
C SER A 32 -7.69 26.44 -13.53
N GLN A 33 -8.92 26.10 -13.14
CA GLN A 33 -9.15 25.37 -11.89
C GLN A 33 -8.75 23.88 -12.01
N GLY A 34 -8.62 23.34 -13.23
CA GLY A 34 -8.17 21.95 -13.45
C GLY A 34 -6.70 21.66 -13.16
N ASN A 35 -5.83 22.68 -13.19
CA ASN A 35 -4.38 22.46 -13.06
C ASN A 35 -3.89 22.38 -11.61
N ALA A 36 -4.58 23.01 -10.66
CA ALA A 36 -4.16 23.03 -9.27
C ALA A 36 -4.49 21.71 -8.55
N GLU A 37 -5.68 21.15 -8.76
CA GLU A 37 -6.06 19.86 -8.17
C GLU A 37 -5.26 18.70 -8.77
N GLN A 38 -5.03 18.68 -10.09
CA GLN A 38 -4.19 17.66 -10.73
C GLN A 38 -2.72 17.73 -10.27
N ARG A 39 -2.15 18.94 -10.11
CA ARG A 39 -0.79 19.09 -9.55
C ARG A 39 -0.72 18.63 -8.10
N THR A 40 -1.72 18.98 -7.29
CA THR A 40 -1.85 18.60 -5.88
C THR A 40 -1.92 17.08 -5.72
N GLN A 41 -2.73 16.39 -6.55
CA GLN A 41 -2.82 14.93 -6.58
C GLN A 41 -1.51 14.28 -7.05
N GLY A 42 -0.85 14.84 -8.07
CA GLY A 42 0.46 14.38 -8.55
C GLY A 42 1.53 14.40 -7.45
N THR A 43 1.58 15.46 -6.65
CA THR A 43 2.52 15.57 -5.52
C THR A 43 2.20 14.59 -4.37
N ALA A 44 0.92 14.37 -4.07
CA ALA A 44 0.52 13.39 -3.06
C ALA A 44 0.91 11.96 -3.45
N VAL A 45 0.73 11.59 -4.72
CA VAL A 45 1.14 10.28 -5.26
C VAL A 45 2.66 10.11 -5.23
N GLN A 46 3.41 11.15 -5.58
CA GLN A 46 4.88 11.12 -5.54
C GLN A 46 5.41 10.85 -4.12
N LEU A 47 4.90 11.57 -3.12
CA LEU A 47 5.31 11.37 -1.72
C LEU A 47 4.91 9.99 -1.18
N LEU A 48 3.73 9.48 -1.58
CA LEU A 48 3.31 8.12 -1.22
C LEU A 48 4.23 7.06 -1.82
N ASN A 49 4.63 7.23 -3.08
CA ASN A 49 5.55 6.34 -3.78
C ASN A 49 6.95 6.38 -3.16
N GLU A 50 7.42 7.56 -2.74
CA GLU A 50 8.69 7.71 -2.02
C GLU A 50 8.70 6.91 -0.71
N GLY A 51 7.65 7.05 0.11
CA GLY A 51 7.53 6.26 1.34
C GLY A 51 7.53 4.75 1.06
N SER A 52 6.77 4.33 0.04
CA SER A 52 6.65 2.92 -0.35
C SER A 52 7.97 2.34 -0.86
N ALA A 53 8.77 3.13 -1.60
CA ALA A 53 10.08 2.70 -2.07
C ALA A 53 11.03 2.40 -0.91
N TYR A 54 11.11 3.29 0.09
CA TYR A 54 11.94 3.06 1.27
C TYR A 54 11.44 1.88 2.12
N GLN A 55 10.12 1.71 2.25
CA GLN A 55 9.56 0.55 2.94
C GLN A 55 10.00 -0.77 2.29
N THR A 56 10.22 -0.84 0.97
CA THR A 56 10.68 -2.08 0.31
C THR A 56 12.15 -2.44 0.55
N ALA A 57 12.99 -1.51 0.99
CA ALA A 57 14.43 -1.72 1.15
C ALA A 57 14.84 -2.40 2.47
N ASP A 58 13.87 -2.79 3.32
CA ASP A 58 14.10 -3.28 4.69
C ASP A 58 14.97 -2.33 5.54
N ASP A 59 14.95 -1.05 5.20
CA ASP A 59 15.63 0.02 5.92
C ASP A 59 14.78 0.44 7.13
N THR A 60 15.40 0.55 8.29
CA THR A 60 14.76 0.97 9.56
C THR A 60 14.86 2.47 9.82
N ASN A 61 15.36 3.25 8.85
CA ASN A 61 15.37 4.70 8.92
C ASN A 61 13.94 5.27 8.81
N ASP A 62 13.71 6.45 9.40
CA ASP A 62 12.37 7.05 9.48
C ASP A 62 11.93 7.83 8.23
N ARG A 63 12.64 7.74 7.10
CA ARG A 63 12.24 8.41 5.84
C ARG A 63 10.84 7.98 5.35
N PRO A 64 10.45 6.68 5.35
CA PRO A 64 9.08 6.28 5.02
C PRO A 64 8.05 7.00 5.91
N ALA A 65 8.27 6.99 7.23
CA ALA A 65 7.35 7.60 8.18
C ALA A 65 7.23 9.12 7.98
N ILE A 66 8.33 9.81 7.68
CA ILE A 66 8.33 11.24 7.36
C ILE A 66 7.48 11.50 6.11
N ALA A 67 7.70 10.72 5.03
CA ALA A 67 6.94 10.88 3.79
C ALA A 67 5.44 10.64 3.99
N TYR A 68 5.05 9.57 4.70
CA TYR A 68 3.64 9.27 4.98
C TYR A 68 2.98 10.35 5.84
N ARG A 69 3.65 10.83 6.90
CA ARG A 69 3.13 11.93 7.74
C ARG A 69 2.92 13.20 6.91
N LEU A 70 3.83 13.53 5.99
CA LEU A 70 3.67 14.67 5.09
C LEU A 70 2.45 14.52 4.17
N VAL A 71 2.19 13.32 3.63
CA VAL A 71 0.98 13.07 2.81
C VAL A 71 -0.28 13.27 3.64
N ILE A 72 -0.33 12.70 4.85
CA ILE A 72 -1.48 12.82 5.76
C ILE A 72 -1.74 14.28 6.13
N GLN A 73 -0.68 15.04 6.42
CA GLN A 73 -0.77 16.44 6.83
C GLN A 73 -1.19 17.37 5.68
N LYS A 74 -0.58 17.21 4.50
CA LYS A 74 -0.81 18.12 3.36
C LYS A 74 -2.09 17.80 2.59
N TYR A 75 -2.52 16.54 2.60
CA TYR A 75 -3.65 16.06 1.77
C TYR A 75 -4.67 15.24 2.58
N PRO A 76 -5.17 15.73 3.74
CA PRO A 76 -5.87 14.91 4.76
C PRO A 76 -7.20 14.27 4.32
N LYS A 77 -7.75 14.69 3.18
CA LYS A 77 -9.00 14.19 2.58
C LYS A 77 -8.77 13.39 1.29
N SER A 78 -7.52 13.16 0.91
CA SER A 78 -7.16 12.41 -0.29
C SER A 78 -7.14 10.90 -0.04
N LEU A 79 -7.28 10.13 -1.11
CA LEU A 79 -7.03 8.68 -1.10
C LEU A 79 -5.60 8.37 -0.62
N GLN A 80 -4.64 9.19 -1.02
CA GLN A 80 -3.23 9.02 -0.65
C GLN A 80 -3.02 9.19 0.86
N ALA A 81 -3.78 10.04 1.54
CA ALA A 81 -3.71 10.16 3.00
C ALA A 81 -4.32 8.94 3.72
N GLU A 82 -5.36 8.33 3.16
CA GLU A 82 -5.88 7.05 3.66
C GLU A 82 -4.82 5.94 3.53
N GLN A 83 -4.22 5.81 2.34
CA GLN A 83 -3.12 4.86 2.08
C GLN A 83 -1.91 5.11 2.99
N ALA A 84 -1.47 6.36 3.09
CA ALA A 84 -0.33 6.74 3.92
C ALA A 84 -0.56 6.44 5.41
N GLN A 85 -1.78 6.60 5.91
CA GLN A 85 -2.10 6.27 7.30
C GLN A 85 -1.91 4.77 7.57
N TYR A 86 -2.38 3.91 6.67
CA TYR A 86 -2.16 2.46 6.78
C TYR A 86 -0.68 2.09 6.62
N PHE A 87 0.00 2.63 5.61
CA PHE A 87 1.41 2.33 5.37
C PHE A 87 2.33 2.81 6.49
N LEU A 88 2.00 3.94 7.14
CA LEU A 88 2.70 4.38 8.36
C LEU A 88 2.65 3.32 9.46
N GLY A 89 1.48 2.71 9.66
CA GLY A 89 1.29 1.64 10.64
C GLY A 89 2.12 0.40 10.34
N THR A 90 2.01 -0.12 9.11
CA THR A 90 2.75 -1.31 8.68
C THR A 90 4.27 -1.08 8.59
N TYR A 91 4.72 0.13 8.29
CA TYR A 91 6.14 0.48 8.37
C TYR A 91 6.68 0.28 9.78
N TYR A 92 5.98 0.81 10.79
CA TYR A 92 6.42 0.70 12.18
C TYR A 92 6.33 -0.73 12.72
N GLU A 93 5.31 -1.50 12.34
CA GLU A 93 5.22 -2.92 12.65
C GLU A 93 6.41 -3.70 12.06
N LYS A 94 6.69 -3.49 10.78
CA LYS A 94 7.87 -4.07 10.11
C LYS A 94 9.18 -3.65 10.78
N LYS A 95 9.34 -2.37 11.11
CA LYS A 95 10.56 -1.84 11.75
C LYS A 95 10.84 -2.56 13.07
N PHE A 96 9.82 -2.80 13.89
CA PHE A 96 9.95 -3.60 15.11
C PHE A 96 10.55 -4.99 14.80
N PHE A 97 9.93 -5.74 13.90
CA PHE A 97 10.34 -7.13 13.64
C PHE A 97 11.74 -7.22 12.99
N LEU A 98 12.12 -6.25 12.17
CA LEU A 98 13.47 -6.18 11.61
C LEU A 98 14.52 -5.88 12.70
N LEU A 99 14.26 -4.92 13.60
CA LEU A 99 15.17 -4.61 14.71
C LEU A 99 15.29 -5.78 15.70
N GLU A 100 14.18 -6.47 15.96
CA GLU A 100 14.16 -7.69 16.76
C GLU A 100 15.01 -8.79 16.10
N GLY A 101 14.84 -9.00 14.79
CA GLY A 101 15.57 -10.01 14.03
C GLY A 101 17.08 -9.74 13.95
N GLN A 102 17.46 -8.51 13.59
CA GLN A 102 18.84 -8.11 13.31
C GLN A 102 19.67 -7.86 14.57
N SER A 103 19.09 -7.18 15.55
CA SER A 103 19.80 -6.64 16.71
C SER A 103 19.33 -7.22 18.04
N LYS A 104 18.36 -8.15 18.03
CA LYS A 104 17.71 -8.70 19.24
C LYS A 104 17.10 -7.61 20.13
N LEU A 105 16.74 -6.47 19.53
CA LEU A 105 16.19 -5.32 20.23
C LEU A 105 14.69 -5.25 19.97
N GLU A 106 13.91 -5.37 21.05
CA GLU A 106 12.46 -5.19 21.00
C GLU A 106 12.12 -3.69 21.11
N ASP A 107 12.02 -3.00 19.97
CA ASP A 107 11.70 -1.57 19.94
C ASP A 107 10.20 -1.34 20.10
N TRP A 108 9.69 -1.53 21.32
CA TRP A 108 8.28 -1.35 21.65
C TRP A 108 7.72 0.04 21.28
N SER A 109 8.59 1.06 21.11
CA SER A 109 8.18 2.38 20.64
C SER A 109 7.68 2.34 19.18
N SER A 110 8.27 1.49 18.33
CA SER A 110 7.79 1.25 16.98
C SER A 110 6.38 0.66 16.99
N PHE A 111 6.10 -0.35 17.83
CA PHE A 111 4.73 -0.86 17.96
C PHE A 111 3.74 0.17 18.46
N ASN A 112 4.12 1.05 19.40
CA ASN A 112 3.22 2.12 19.85
C ASN A 112 2.83 3.06 18.69
N GLU A 113 3.78 3.41 17.83
CA GLU A 113 3.49 4.23 16.63
C GLU A 113 2.68 3.46 15.58
N ALA A 114 2.93 2.15 15.42
CA ALA A 114 2.14 1.28 14.55
C ALA A 114 0.67 1.23 15.00
N GLU A 115 0.43 0.95 16.28
CA GLU A 115 -0.89 0.90 16.89
C GLU A 115 -1.61 2.24 16.77
N LYS A 116 -0.94 3.35 17.08
CA LYS A 116 -1.50 4.70 16.92
C LYS A 116 -1.95 4.95 15.48
N ALA A 117 -1.13 4.58 14.50
CA ALA A 117 -1.45 4.78 13.10
C ALA A 117 -2.63 3.90 12.64
N LEU A 118 -2.63 2.61 13.01
CA LEU A 118 -3.63 1.63 12.60
C LEU A 118 -4.97 1.80 13.32
N TYR A 119 -4.99 2.04 14.63
CA TYR A 119 -6.22 2.42 15.33
C TYR A 119 -6.78 3.74 14.81
N GLY A 120 -5.91 4.70 14.45
CA GLY A 120 -6.30 5.92 13.76
C GLY A 120 -6.95 5.64 12.39
N TYR A 121 -6.39 4.71 11.61
CA TYR A 121 -6.96 4.27 10.33
C TYR A 121 -8.34 3.68 10.54
N VAL A 122 -8.46 2.65 11.39
CA VAL A 122 -9.72 1.96 11.67
C VAL A 122 -10.78 2.93 12.20
N GLY A 123 -10.43 3.78 13.17
CA GLY A 123 -11.35 4.76 13.74
C GLY A 123 -11.89 5.76 12.73
N LYS A 124 -11.06 6.22 11.78
CA LYS A 124 -11.46 7.19 10.76
C LYS A 124 -12.19 6.56 9.57
N TYR A 125 -11.67 5.45 9.06
CA TYR A 125 -12.08 4.89 7.76
C TYR A 125 -13.03 3.69 7.87
N LYS A 126 -13.33 3.14 9.06
CA LYS A 126 -14.35 2.07 9.18
C LYS A 126 -15.70 2.40 8.53
N SER A 127 -16.09 3.68 8.52
CA SER A 127 -17.36 4.14 7.94
C SER A 127 -17.20 5.09 6.75
N THR A 128 -15.97 5.48 6.39
CA THR A 128 -15.69 6.50 5.37
C THR A 128 -14.49 6.10 4.50
N GLY A 129 -14.19 6.84 3.43
CA GLY A 129 -13.05 6.52 2.55
C GLY A 129 -13.26 5.25 1.73
N THR A 130 -12.17 4.68 1.22
CA THR A 130 -12.21 3.49 0.35
C THR A 130 -12.31 2.19 1.13
N LYS A 131 -11.81 2.18 2.37
CA LYS A 131 -11.83 1.00 3.27
C LYS A 131 -10.95 -0.15 2.78
N SER A 132 -10.06 0.12 1.82
CA SER A 132 -9.26 -0.90 1.11
C SER A 132 -8.19 -1.57 1.98
N TYR A 133 -8.00 -1.12 3.23
CA TYR A 133 -7.03 -1.69 4.17
C TYR A 133 -7.67 -1.91 5.54
N LEU A 134 -8.99 -2.04 5.61
CA LEU A 134 -9.68 -2.20 6.88
C LEU A 134 -9.38 -3.58 7.48
N ALA A 135 -9.48 -4.63 6.65
CA ALA A 135 -9.13 -5.98 7.05
C ALA A 135 -7.63 -6.10 7.34
N ASP A 136 -6.77 -5.52 6.49
CA ASP A 136 -5.32 -5.48 6.69
C ASP A 136 -4.94 -4.79 8.01
N SER A 137 -5.59 -3.67 8.34
CA SER A 137 -5.32 -2.95 9.59
C SER A 137 -5.68 -3.77 10.82
N TYR A 138 -6.84 -4.44 10.81
CA TYR A 138 -7.22 -5.33 11.90
C TYR A 138 -6.26 -6.52 12.03
N TYR A 139 -5.84 -7.09 10.90
CA TYR A 139 -4.87 -8.17 10.87
C TYR A 139 -3.52 -7.74 11.48
N THR A 140 -2.94 -6.63 11.02
CA THR A 140 -1.67 -6.12 11.56
C THR A 140 -1.78 -5.81 13.06
N LEU A 141 -2.88 -5.18 13.50
CA LEU A 141 -3.12 -4.95 14.93
C LEU A 141 -3.18 -6.26 15.73
N ALA A 142 -3.80 -7.31 15.19
CA ALA A 142 -3.88 -8.61 15.85
C ALA A 142 -2.50 -9.27 15.98
N ILE A 143 -1.63 -9.16 14.96
CA ILE A 143 -0.25 -9.64 15.02
C ILE A 143 0.55 -8.88 16.09
N ILE A 144 0.40 -7.56 16.19
CA ILE A 144 1.03 -6.75 17.24
C ILE A 144 0.53 -7.18 18.63
N ALA A 145 -0.78 -7.31 18.80
CA ALA A 145 -1.39 -7.74 20.07
C ALA A 145 -0.87 -9.13 20.49
N LEU A 146 -0.80 -10.07 19.54
CA LEU A 146 -0.22 -11.38 19.77
C LEU A 146 1.25 -11.30 20.19
N ARG A 147 2.07 -10.47 19.52
CA ARG A 147 3.49 -10.32 19.87
C ARG A 147 3.70 -9.74 21.27
N ARG A 148 2.78 -8.88 21.72
CA ARG A 148 2.73 -8.34 23.08
C ARG A 148 2.21 -9.33 24.13
N GLY A 149 1.66 -10.48 23.71
CA GLY A 149 1.02 -11.45 24.61
C GLY A 149 -0.43 -11.09 24.98
N TYR A 150 -1.06 -10.16 24.28
CA TYR A 150 -2.45 -9.74 24.51
C TYR A 150 -3.41 -10.60 23.69
N LEU A 151 -3.61 -11.85 24.11
CA LEU A 151 -4.40 -12.84 23.37
C LEU A 151 -5.86 -12.41 23.16
N ASP A 152 -6.56 -12.00 24.22
CA ASP A 152 -7.96 -11.54 24.13
C ASP A 152 -8.12 -10.35 23.16
N ALA A 153 -7.12 -9.46 23.14
CA ALA A 153 -7.13 -8.33 22.22
C ALA A 153 -6.94 -8.79 20.77
N ALA A 154 -6.01 -9.73 20.52
CA ALA A 154 -5.79 -10.32 19.21
C ALA A 154 -7.05 -11.03 18.69
N GLU A 155 -7.72 -11.81 19.53
CA GLU A 155 -8.97 -12.49 19.17
C GLU A 155 -10.08 -11.51 18.80
N LYS A 156 -10.24 -10.44 19.59
CA LYS A 156 -11.22 -9.38 19.31
C LYS A 156 -10.93 -8.69 17.98
N LEU A 157 -9.67 -8.40 17.68
CA LEU A 157 -9.25 -7.79 16.42
C LEU A 157 -9.50 -8.71 15.22
N LEU A 158 -9.23 -10.01 15.35
CA LEU A 158 -9.51 -11.01 14.31
C LEU A 158 -11.02 -11.22 14.08
N THR A 159 -11.82 -11.11 15.15
CA THR A 159 -13.29 -11.09 15.02
C THR A 159 -13.74 -9.87 14.23
N GLN A 160 -13.23 -8.68 14.56
CA GLN A 160 -13.53 -7.44 13.83
C GLN A 160 -13.06 -7.48 12.37
N MET A 161 -11.90 -8.09 12.11
CA MET A 161 -11.43 -8.39 10.76
C MET A 161 -12.45 -9.23 9.99
N SER A 162 -12.91 -10.35 10.57
CA SER A 162 -13.91 -11.23 9.95
C SER A 162 -15.24 -10.51 9.66
N ASP A 163 -15.71 -9.68 10.59
CA ASP A 163 -16.92 -8.87 10.43
C ASP A 163 -16.78 -7.83 9.31
N SER A 164 -15.57 -7.29 9.11
CA SER A 164 -15.26 -6.32 8.06
C SER A 164 -15.20 -6.93 6.65
N ALA A 165 -15.20 -8.26 6.52
CA ALA A 165 -15.03 -8.94 5.24
C ALA A 165 -16.09 -8.61 4.17
N ARG A 166 -17.25 -8.08 4.56
CA ARG A 166 -18.24 -7.58 3.58
C ARG A 166 -17.80 -6.29 2.89
N GLN A 167 -16.95 -5.50 3.55
CA GLN A 167 -16.42 -4.24 3.07
C GLN A 167 -15.05 -4.43 2.41
N ASP A 168 -14.25 -5.34 2.98
CA ASP A 168 -12.88 -5.62 2.56
C ASP A 168 -12.60 -7.12 2.64
N ASN A 169 -12.83 -7.83 1.54
CA ASN A 169 -12.83 -9.29 1.51
C ASN A 169 -11.46 -9.92 1.19
N LYS A 170 -10.41 -9.12 0.98
CA LYS A 170 -9.08 -9.61 0.66
C LYS A 170 -8.01 -8.83 1.40
N VAL A 171 -7.10 -9.56 2.03
CA VAL A 171 -5.89 -9.00 2.63
C VAL A 171 -4.69 -9.34 1.76
N TYR A 172 -3.82 -8.35 1.52
CA TYR A 172 -2.55 -8.60 0.83
C TYR A 172 -1.42 -8.77 1.83
N LEU A 173 -0.88 -9.99 1.89
CA LEU A 173 0.23 -10.33 2.77
C LEU A 173 1.53 -10.35 1.98
N SER A 174 2.31 -9.27 2.10
CA SER A 174 3.68 -9.25 1.58
C SER A 174 4.64 -10.06 2.46
N LYS A 175 4.51 -9.91 3.78
CA LYS A 175 5.27 -10.58 4.84
C LYS A 175 4.35 -10.77 6.07
N VAL A 176 4.70 -11.67 6.99
CA VAL A 176 4.04 -11.83 8.30
C VAL A 176 5.12 -11.82 9.37
N ALA A 177 5.12 -10.81 10.24
CA ALA A 177 6.12 -10.63 11.30
C ALA A 177 7.58 -10.86 10.85
N PRO A 178 8.06 -10.22 9.77
CA PRO A 178 9.34 -10.57 9.15
C PRO A 178 10.53 -10.16 10.01
N ARG A 179 11.36 -11.14 10.37
CA ARG A 179 12.64 -10.91 11.08
C ARG A 179 13.81 -10.72 10.13
N ARG A 180 13.63 -11.07 8.86
CA ARG A 180 14.65 -10.95 7.81
C ARG A 180 14.07 -10.38 6.51
N SER A 181 14.95 -9.84 5.68
CA SER A 181 14.58 -9.20 4.41
C SER A 181 14.04 -10.18 3.37
N ASP A 182 14.55 -11.40 3.36
CA ASP A 182 14.22 -12.51 2.45
C ASP A 182 12.90 -13.24 2.80
N GLU A 183 12.31 -12.94 3.96
CA GLU A 183 11.01 -13.51 4.37
C GLU A 183 9.88 -12.85 3.60
N VAL A 184 9.49 -13.48 2.48
CA VAL A 184 8.49 -12.97 1.55
C VAL A 184 7.41 -14.02 1.31
N ILE A 185 6.14 -13.60 1.36
CA ILE A 185 4.96 -14.44 1.08
C ILE A 185 4.28 -13.98 -0.21
N LYS A 186 3.94 -12.68 -0.32
CA LYS A 186 3.25 -12.05 -1.46
C LYS A 186 2.01 -12.83 -1.92
N LYS A 187 0.98 -12.83 -1.08
CA LYS A 187 -0.27 -13.56 -1.32
C LYS A 187 -1.50 -12.71 -1.03
N TYR A 188 -2.57 -12.95 -1.77
CA TYR A 188 -3.91 -12.49 -1.41
C TYR A 188 -4.66 -13.59 -0.66
N CYS A 189 -5.11 -13.27 0.53
CA CYS A 189 -5.92 -14.16 1.36
C CYS A 189 -7.36 -13.64 1.44
N ASP A 190 -8.33 -14.55 1.46
CA ASP A 190 -9.70 -14.21 1.86
C ASP A 190 -9.72 -13.78 3.33
N THR A 191 -10.36 -12.64 3.61
CA THR A 191 -10.36 -12.01 4.95
C THR A 191 -10.88 -12.95 6.03
N LYS A 192 -11.99 -13.65 5.80
CA LYS A 192 -12.59 -14.55 6.80
C LYS A 192 -11.73 -15.77 7.06
N SER A 193 -11.23 -16.37 5.98
CA SER A 193 -10.38 -17.55 6.04
C SER A 193 -9.08 -17.24 6.77
N LEU A 194 -8.46 -16.09 6.50
CA LEU A 194 -7.25 -15.65 7.19
C LEU A 194 -7.51 -15.37 8.67
N ALA A 195 -8.62 -14.70 9.02
CA ALA A 195 -8.98 -14.47 10.42
C ALA A 195 -9.16 -15.79 11.19
N ALA A 196 -9.90 -16.74 10.62
CA ALA A 196 -10.12 -18.06 11.20
C ALA A 196 -8.83 -18.87 11.35
N ALA A 197 -7.96 -18.86 10.32
CA ALA A 197 -6.66 -19.54 10.36
C ALA A 197 -5.74 -18.93 11.42
N THR A 198 -5.76 -17.61 11.58
CA THR A 198 -4.97 -16.92 12.61
C THR A 198 -5.46 -17.29 14.00
N LEU A 199 -6.78 -17.24 14.26
CA LEU A 199 -7.37 -17.71 15.52
C LEU A 199 -7.01 -19.17 15.83
N ASN A 200 -7.02 -20.03 14.82
CA ASN A 200 -6.61 -21.43 14.99
C ASN A 200 -5.12 -21.53 15.35
N ALA A 201 -4.24 -20.76 14.68
CA ALA A 201 -2.83 -20.74 14.99
C ALA A 201 -2.56 -20.22 16.42
N LEU A 202 -3.33 -19.22 16.89
CA LEU A 202 -3.28 -18.71 18.26
C LEU A 202 -3.58 -19.80 19.28
N ASN A 203 -4.70 -20.51 19.10
CA ASN A 203 -5.19 -21.49 20.06
C ASN A 203 -4.36 -22.77 20.11
N ASN A 204 -3.62 -23.07 19.04
CA ASN A 204 -2.85 -24.31 18.91
C ASN A 204 -1.34 -24.12 19.06
N SER A 205 -0.87 -22.94 19.46
CA SER A 205 0.55 -22.65 19.61
C SER A 205 0.90 -22.19 21.01
N SER A 206 1.98 -22.72 21.58
CA SER A 206 2.47 -22.33 22.91
C SER A 206 3.33 -21.06 22.91
N SER A 207 3.61 -20.49 21.73
CA SER A 207 4.45 -19.30 21.58
C SER A 207 4.07 -18.48 20.34
N PHE A 208 4.46 -17.20 20.33
CA PHE A 208 4.34 -16.31 19.17
C PHE A 208 4.97 -16.94 17.92
N ASP A 209 6.22 -17.39 18.02
CA ASP A 209 6.95 -17.99 16.90
C ASP A 209 6.25 -19.26 16.36
N GLY A 210 5.69 -20.08 17.26
CA GLY A 210 4.89 -21.24 16.87
C GLY A 210 3.65 -20.84 16.06
N ALA A 211 2.92 -19.82 16.53
CA ALA A 211 1.72 -19.31 15.85
C ALA A 211 2.07 -18.74 14.46
N ILE A 212 3.12 -17.93 14.36
CA ILE A 212 3.56 -17.35 13.09
C ILE A 212 4.04 -18.43 12.10
N ASN A 213 4.75 -19.46 12.57
CA ASN A 213 5.19 -20.56 11.71
C ASN A 213 4.01 -21.36 11.15
N ASN A 214 3.06 -21.73 12.01
CA ASN A 214 1.84 -22.44 11.61
C ASN A 214 1.02 -21.62 10.60
N LEU A 215 0.83 -20.33 10.90
CA LEU A 215 0.10 -19.40 10.04
C LEU A 215 0.79 -19.20 8.69
N THR A 216 2.12 -19.07 8.67
CA THR A 216 2.90 -18.93 7.43
C THR A 216 2.75 -20.16 6.53
N GLY A 217 2.78 -21.36 7.10
CA GLY A 217 2.53 -22.61 6.37
C GLY A 217 1.11 -22.66 5.77
N TRP A 218 0.11 -22.25 6.56
CA TRP A 218 -1.27 -22.16 6.09
C TRP A 218 -1.42 -21.15 4.94
N ILE A 219 -0.85 -19.95 5.08
CA ILE A 219 -0.95 -18.87 4.06
C ILE A 219 -0.35 -19.33 2.73
N ARG A 220 0.83 -19.96 2.75
CA ARG A 220 1.50 -20.45 1.53
C ARG A 220 0.65 -21.45 0.76
N THR A 221 -0.18 -22.22 1.47
CA THR A 221 -1.02 -23.28 0.91
C THR A 221 -2.38 -22.76 0.44
N ASN A 222 -3.00 -21.84 1.20
CA ASN A 222 -4.41 -21.49 1.03
C ASN A 222 -4.63 -20.14 0.34
N CYS A 223 -3.62 -19.28 0.30
CA CYS A 223 -3.73 -17.96 -0.32
C CYS A 223 -3.17 -17.94 -1.75
N ARG A 224 -3.70 -17.03 -2.58
CA ARG A 224 -3.40 -16.95 -4.02
C ARG A 224 -2.24 -16.00 -4.30
#